data_AF-I3R259-F1
#
_entry.id   AF-I3R259-F1
#
_cell.length_a   1.000
_cell.length_b   1.000
_cell.length_c   1.000
_cell.angle_alpha   90.00
_cell.angle_beta   90.00
_cell.angle_gamma   90.00
#
_symmetry.space_group_name_H-M   'P 1'
#
loop_
_entity.id
_entity.type
_entity.pdbx_description
1 polymer ?
#
loop_
_entity_poly.entity_id
_entity_poly.type
_entity_poly.pdbx_seq_one_letter_code
_entity_poly.pdbx_strand_id
1 'polypeptide(L)'
;MRDPLGFDRGRGGSDVLSNESRGQLSLTMVEAAVATLFILAVAASFSLTPTAPVGTETALDQRATDAAALVADVPADGPGTFLGAACASPGDFDARAARLHEVATAGLPTGAFVSLRTDVGTVGTQPPETARVGTASVAVPRCTATLEVWYP
;
A
#
# COMPACT_ATOMS: atom_id res chain seq x y z
N MET A 1 -46.28 -65.14 -55.02
CA MET A 1 -46.89 -63.99 -55.71
C MET A 1 -46.56 -62.75 -54.87
N ARG A 2 -45.84 -61.80 -55.48
CA ARG A 2 -45.46 -60.43 -55.07
C ARG A 2 -45.90 -59.86 -53.68
N ASP A 3 -44.89 -59.40 -52.94
CA ASP A 3 -44.74 -58.32 -51.91
C ASP A 3 -45.60 -57.03 -52.12
N PRO A 4 -45.71 -56.00 -51.22
CA PRO A 4 -44.82 -55.61 -50.08
C PRO A 4 -45.46 -54.84 -48.85
N LEU A 5 -44.59 -54.35 -47.94
CA LEU A 5 -44.69 -53.18 -47.02
C LEU A 5 -45.44 -53.25 -45.67
N GLY A 6 -44.73 -52.87 -44.59
CA GLY A 6 -45.31 -51.93 -43.61
C GLY A 6 -44.82 -51.96 -42.15
N PHE A 7 -43.75 -51.20 -41.83
CA PHE A 7 -43.45 -50.51 -40.55
C PHE A 7 -43.45 -51.34 -39.25
N ASP A 8 -42.32 -51.68 -38.63
CA ASP A 8 -41.29 -50.82 -37.99
C ASP A 8 -41.84 -49.64 -37.16
N ARG A 9 -41.78 -49.78 -35.83
CA ARG A 9 -41.34 -48.70 -34.93
C ARG A 9 -40.83 -49.28 -33.62
N GLY A 10 -39.61 -49.82 -33.69
CA GLY A 10 -38.71 -49.67 -32.56
C GLY A 10 -38.31 -48.20 -32.49
N ARG A 11 -38.86 -47.44 -31.53
CA ARG A 11 -38.30 -46.13 -31.19
C ARG A 11 -37.41 -46.30 -29.97
N GLY A 12 -36.19 -46.78 -30.22
CA GLY A 12 -35.07 -46.68 -29.29
C GLY A 12 -34.76 -45.20 -29.06
N GLY A 13 -35.40 -44.62 -28.04
CA GLY A 13 -34.97 -43.37 -27.45
C GLY A 13 -33.86 -43.69 -26.45
N SER A 14 -32.63 -43.88 -26.91
CA SER A 14 -31.51 -44.21 -26.00
C SER A 14 -30.13 -43.73 -26.45
N ASP A 15 -30.00 -42.88 -27.48
CA ASP A 15 -28.67 -42.52 -28.01
C ASP A 15 -28.29 -41.03 -27.94
N VAL A 16 -29.07 -40.18 -27.26
CA VAL A 16 -28.77 -38.74 -27.19
C VAL A 16 -28.03 -38.32 -25.90
N LEU A 17 -28.02 -39.13 -24.83
CA LEU A 17 -27.50 -38.69 -23.52
C LEU A 17 -26.02 -39.04 -23.24
N SER A 18 -25.35 -39.73 -24.15
CA SER A 18 -24.04 -40.36 -23.85
C SER A 18 -22.82 -39.51 -24.23
N ASN A 19 -22.99 -38.40 -24.96
CA ASN A 19 -21.87 -37.57 -25.43
C ASN A 19 -21.78 -36.18 -24.77
N GLU A 20 -22.88 -35.67 -24.21
CA GLU A 20 -22.91 -34.35 -23.56
C GLU A 20 -22.13 -34.33 -22.24
N SER A 21 -22.13 -35.43 -21.50
CA SER A 21 -21.47 -35.52 -20.19
C SER A 21 -19.94 -35.49 -20.27
N ARG A 22 -19.30 -36.10 -21.30
CA ARG A 22 -17.83 -36.09 -21.43
C ARG A 22 -17.29 -34.74 -21.92
N GLY A 23 -18.02 -34.07 -22.82
CA GLY A 23 -17.69 -32.73 -23.31
C GLY A 23 -17.77 -31.65 -22.22
N GLN A 24 -18.81 -31.70 -21.38
CA GLN A 24 -18.97 -30.76 -20.26
C GLN A 24 -17.99 -30.99 -19.10
N LEU A 25 -17.64 -32.25 -18.79
CA LEU A 25 -16.60 -32.56 -17.80
C LEU A 25 -15.22 -32.05 -18.25
N SER A 26 -14.92 -32.19 -19.55
CA SER A 26 -13.65 -31.70 -20.12
C SER A 26 -13.60 -30.17 -20.13
N LEU A 27 -14.72 -29.50 -20.45
CA LEU A 27 -14.82 -28.05 -20.49
C LEU A 27 -14.66 -27.42 -19.09
N THR A 28 -15.36 -27.96 -18.09
CA THR A 28 -15.28 -27.46 -16.70
C THR A 28 -13.88 -27.63 -16.11
N MET A 29 -13.17 -28.71 -16.47
CA MET A 29 -11.77 -28.90 -16.06
C MET A 29 -10.83 -27.86 -16.70
N VAL A 30 -11.01 -27.56 -17.99
CA VAL A 30 -10.21 -26.55 -18.69
C VAL A 30 -10.49 -25.16 -18.13
N GLU A 31 -11.75 -24.81 -17.90
CA GLU A 31 -12.14 -23.53 -17.32
C GLU A 31 -11.53 -23.34 -15.92
N ALA A 32 -11.62 -24.38 -15.07
CA ALA A 32 -11.00 -24.36 -13.75
C ALA A 32 -9.48 -24.19 -13.82
N ALA A 33 -8.82 -24.85 -14.77
CA ALA A 33 -7.38 -24.70 -14.98
C ALA A 33 -7.01 -23.27 -15.40
N VAL A 34 -7.76 -22.68 -16.34
CA VAL A 34 -7.54 -21.30 -16.79
C VAL A 34 -7.77 -20.30 -15.66
N ALA A 35 -8.87 -20.44 -14.90
CA ALA A 35 -9.15 -19.59 -13.76
C ALA A 35 -8.04 -19.68 -12.70
N THR A 36 -7.56 -20.89 -12.41
CA THR A 36 -6.47 -21.12 -11.46
C THR A 36 -5.17 -20.46 -11.94
N LEU A 37 -4.80 -20.66 -13.21
CA LEU A 37 -3.61 -20.03 -13.80
C LEU A 37 -3.71 -18.50 -13.79
N PHE A 38 -4.89 -17.95 -14.07
CA PHE A 38 -5.14 -16.52 -14.01
C PHE A 38 -4.98 -15.96 -12.60
N ILE A 39 -5.56 -16.61 -11.59
CA ILE A 39 -5.41 -16.23 -10.18
C ILE A 39 -3.94 -16.29 -9.76
N LEU A 40 -3.20 -17.34 -10.16
CA LEU A 40 -1.78 -17.46 -9.87
C LEU A 40 -0.95 -16.38 -10.56
N ALA A 41 -1.27 -16.00 -11.80
CA ALA A 41 -0.59 -14.92 -12.52
C ALA A 41 -0.83 -13.56 -11.85
N VAL A 42 -2.05 -13.30 -11.38
CA VAL A 42 -2.39 -12.10 -10.60
C VAL A 42 -1.68 -12.12 -9.25
N ALA A 43 -1.69 -13.24 -8.53
CA ALA A 43 -0.96 -13.36 -7.27
C ALA A 43 0.54 -13.16 -7.46
N ALA A 44 1.12 -13.69 -8.54
CA ALA A 44 2.53 -13.53 -8.87
C ALA A 44 2.90 -12.07 -9.20
N SER A 45 1.98 -11.26 -9.74
CA SER A 45 2.26 -9.84 -10.00
C SER A 45 2.44 -9.04 -8.72
N PHE A 46 1.77 -9.42 -7.62
CA PHE A 46 2.01 -8.83 -6.30
C PHE A 46 3.35 -9.28 -5.68
N SER A 47 3.83 -10.48 -6.01
CA SER A 47 5.15 -10.95 -5.60
C SER A 47 6.29 -10.27 -6.36
N LEU A 48 6.02 -9.83 -7.60
CA LEU A 48 6.94 -9.04 -8.41
C LEU A 48 6.92 -7.58 -7.94
N THR A 49 7.55 -7.31 -6.80
CA THR A 49 7.86 -5.92 -6.40
C THR A 49 8.87 -5.35 -7.41
N PRO A 50 8.55 -4.28 -8.15
CA PRO A 50 9.54 -3.59 -8.96
C PRO A 50 10.54 -2.95 -7.99
N THR A 51 11.66 -3.62 -7.74
CA THR A 51 12.83 -2.97 -7.16
C THR A 51 13.49 -2.18 -8.29
N ALA A 52 12.80 -1.14 -8.78
CA ALA A 52 13.54 -0.05 -9.39
C ALA A 52 14.56 0.38 -8.31
N PRO A 53 15.85 0.53 -8.62
CA PRO A 53 16.78 1.11 -7.68
C PRO A 53 16.39 2.58 -7.54
N VAL A 54 15.41 2.83 -6.68
CA VAL A 54 15.13 4.13 -6.13
C VAL A 54 16.44 4.51 -5.46
N GLY A 55 17.11 5.54 -5.98
CA GLY A 55 18.35 6.02 -5.39
C GLY A 55 18.14 6.19 -3.89
N THR A 56 19.13 5.82 -3.08
CA THR A 56 18.98 5.81 -1.61
C THR A 56 18.45 7.14 -1.06
N GLU A 57 18.75 8.26 -1.74
CA GLU A 57 18.18 9.58 -1.45
C GLU A 57 16.67 9.65 -1.69
N THR A 58 16.19 9.23 -2.87
CA THR A 58 14.75 9.17 -3.17
C THR A 58 13.99 8.25 -2.19
N ALA A 59 14.63 7.21 -1.68
CA ALA A 59 14.05 6.36 -0.65
C ALA A 59 13.94 7.10 0.70
N LEU A 60 14.95 7.88 1.10
CA LEU A 60 14.92 8.68 2.33
C LEU A 60 13.94 9.84 2.24
N ASP A 61 13.84 10.53 1.10
CA ASP A 61 12.86 11.60 0.88
C ASP A 61 11.42 11.08 0.99
N GLN A 62 11.18 9.87 0.48
CA GLN A 62 9.89 9.19 0.66
C GLN A 62 9.60 8.93 2.15
N ARG A 63 10.60 8.46 2.92
CA ARG A 63 10.42 8.26 4.37
C ARG A 63 10.17 9.57 5.12
N ALA A 64 10.89 10.63 4.76
CA ALA A 64 10.66 11.95 5.33
C ALA A 64 9.23 12.44 5.00
N THR A 65 8.75 12.19 3.78
CA THR A 65 7.39 12.53 3.34
C THR A 65 6.33 11.76 4.13
N ASP A 66 6.51 10.45 4.30
CA ASP A 66 5.59 9.62 5.09
C ASP A 66 5.52 10.10 6.55
N ALA A 67 6.67 10.37 7.18
CA ALA A 67 6.74 10.92 8.53
C ALA A 67 6.10 12.32 8.62
N ALA A 68 6.31 13.18 7.61
CA ALA A 68 5.73 14.53 7.57
C ALA A 68 4.20 14.47 7.49
N ALA A 69 3.65 13.55 6.69
CA ALA A 69 2.21 13.32 6.59
C ALA A 69 1.63 12.88 7.94
N LEU A 70 2.28 11.94 8.63
CA LEU A 70 1.82 11.50 9.96
C LEU A 70 1.76 12.63 10.97
N VAL A 71 2.77 13.50 11.01
CA VAL A 71 2.78 14.65 11.91
C VAL A 71 1.68 15.66 11.55
N ALA A 72 1.44 15.89 10.27
CA ALA A 72 0.41 16.82 9.81
C ALA A 72 -1.02 16.34 10.10
N ASP A 73 -1.24 15.03 10.06
CA ASP A 73 -2.57 14.42 10.24
C ASP A 73 -3.01 14.30 11.71
N VAL A 74 -2.14 14.56 12.68
CA VAL A 74 -2.53 14.49 14.10
C VAL A 74 -3.48 15.64 14.43
N PRO A 75 -4.72 15.36 14.86
CA PRO A 75 -5.64 16.40 15.30
C PRO A 75 -5.18 16.99 16.64
N ALA A 76 -5.48 18.28 16.86
CA ALA A 76 -5.34 18.86 18.21
C ALA A 76 -6.48 18.36 19.12
N ASP A 77 -6.33 18.57 20.44
CA ASP A 77 -7.43 18.37 21.40
C ASP A 77 -8.61 19.33 21.20
N GLY A 78 -8.41 20.36 20.36
CA GLY A 78 -9.41 21.34 19.96
C GLY A 78 -9.38 21.57 18.44
N PRO A 79 -9.83 22.73 17.94
CA PRO A 79 -9.82 23.00 16.51
C PRO A 79 -8.39 23.10 15.96
N GLY A 80 -8.13 22.44 14.83
CA GLY A 80 -6.86 22.49 14.11
C GLY A 80 -6.02 21.22 14.27
N THR A 81 -4.73 21.34 13.95
CA THR A 81 -3.77 20.23 14.00
C THR A 81 -2.88 20.34 15.23
N PHE A 82 -2.40 19.20 15.71
CA PHE A 82 -1.46 19.14 16.84
C PHE A 82 -0.18 19.91 16.53
N LEU A 83 0.35 19.80 15.31
CA LEU A 83 1.48 20.59 14.84
C LEU A 83 1.18 22.09 14.83
N GLY A 84 0.00 22.51 14.36
CA GLY A 84 -0.40 23.92 14.38
C GLY A 84 -0.51 24.49 15.80
N ALA A 85 -0.98 23.68 16.76
CA ALA A 85 -1.00 24.06 18.18
C ALA A 85 0.41 24.14 18.79
N ALA A 86 1.31 23.24 18.43
CA ALA A 86 2.71 23.28 18.86
C ALA A 86 3.43 24.54 18.38
N CYS A 87 3.12 25.04 17.19
CA CYS A 87 3.78 26.23 16.64
C CYS A 87 3.20 27.57 17.15
N ALA A 88 2.27 27.56 18.11
CA ALA A 88 1.71 28.78 18.68
C ALA A 88 2.74 29.61 19.46
N SER A 89 3.69 28.94 20.13
CA SER A 89 4.80 29.57 20.85
C SER A 89 5.95 28.58 21.07
N PRO A 90 7.18 29.03 21.38
CA PRO A 90 8.27 28.11 21.75
C PRO A 90 7.92 27.22 22.96
N GLY A 91 7.20 27.75 23.95
CA GLY A 91 6.76 26.97 25.11
C GLY A 91 5.71 25.92 24.76
N ASP A 92 4.81 26.21 23.83
CA ASP A 92 3.85 25.23 23.31
C ASP A 92 4.52 24.12 22.51
N PHE A 93 5.59 24.45 21.78
CA PHE A 93 6.41 23.49 21.07
C PHE A 93 7.13 22.57 22.06
N ASP A 94 7.82 23.12 23.05
CA ASP A 94 8.55 22.35 24.07
C ASP A 94 7.63 21.40 24.83
N ALA A 95 6.42 21.84 25.20
CA ALA A 95 5.43 21.02 25.87
C ALA A 95 4.94 19.83 25.02
N ARG A 96 5.05 19.92 23.69
CA ARG A 96 4.54 18.92 22.72
C ARG A 96 5.65 18.17 21.98
N ALA A 97 6.89 18.59 22.13
CA ALA A 97 8.06 18.07 21.41
C ALA A 97 8.16 16.54 21.48
N ALA A 98 8.01 15.96 22.68
CA ALA A 98 8.08 14.50 22.85
C ALA A 98 7.04 13.75 22.00
N ARG A 99 5.79 14.24 21.96
CA ARG A 99 4.71 13.64 21.17
C ARG A 99 4.94 13.86 19.67
N LEU A 100 5.42 15.04 19.25
CA LEU A 100 5.80 15.28 17.86
C LEU A 100 6.89 14.30 17.40
N HIS A 101 7.90 14.07 18.23
CA HIS A 101 8.97 13.14 17.92
C HIS A 101 8.49 11.68 17.85
N GLU A 102 7.62 11.26 18.78
CA GLU A 102 7.00 9.94 18.77
C GLU A 102 6.23 9.69 17.46
N VAL A 103 5.37 10.64 17.07
CA VAL A 103 4.59 10.55 15.83
C VAL A 103 5.50 10.53 14.60
N ALA A 104 6.49 11.41 14.54
CA ALA A 104 7.44 11.44 13.43
C ALA A 104 8.22 10.11 13.31
N THR A 105 8.57 9.50 14.45
CA THR A 105 9.31 8.23 14.49
C THR A 105 8.43 7.03 14.11
N ALA A 106 7.12 7.08 14.40
CA ALA A 106 6.20 5.98 14.11
C ALA A 106 6.09 5.63 12.62
N GLY A 107 6.39 6.58 11.72
CA GLY A 107 6.41 6.36 10.27
C GLY A 107 7.69 5.74 9.72
N LEU A 108 8.69 5.50 10.57
CA LEU A 108 10.04 5.19 10.12
C LEU A 108 10.44 3.73 10.35
N PRO A 109 11.30 3.17 9.47
CA PRO A 109 11.91 1.88 9.72
C PRO A 109 12.80 1.89 10.97
N THR A 110 12.94 0.72 11.60
CA THR A 110 13.85 0.54 12.74
C THR A 110 15.27 0.98 12.38
N GLY A 111 15.88 1.79 13.26
CA GLY A 111 17.24 2.29 13.11
C GLY A 111 17.38 3.60 12.33
N ALA A 112 16.28 4.14 11.77
CA ALA A 112 16.26 5.49 11.22
C ALA A 112 16.12 6.53 12.34
N PHE A 113 16.75 7.68 12.14
CA PHE A 113 16.61 8.88 12.97
C PHE A 113 15.80 9.95 12.25
N VAL A 114 15.15 10.81 13.03
CA VAL A 114 14.39 11.96 12.52
C VAL A 114 14.66 13.22 13.34
N SER A 115 14.75 14.33 12.63
CA SER A 115 14.73 15.69 13.16
C SER A 115 13.55 16.42 12.54
N LEU A 116 12.73 17.08 13.37
CA LEU A 116 11.64 17.95 12.94
C LEU A 116 11.98 19.39 13.35
N ARG A 117 12.01 20.29 12.39
CA ARG A 117 12.28 21.73 12.57
C ARG A 117 11.05 22.55 12.18
N THR A 118 10.77 23.57 12.98
CA THR A 118 9.76 24.61 12.72
C THR A 118 10.39 25.98 12.97
N ASP A 119 9.66 27.05 12.70
CA ASP A 119 10.11 28.42 13.00
C ASP A 119 10.27 28.69 14.51
N VAL A 120 9.62 27.90 15.37
CA VAL A 120 9.61 28.14 16.83
C VAL A 120 10.41 27.12 17.63
N GLY A 121 10.86 26.02 17.02
CA GLY A 121 11.54 24.94 17.73
C GLY A 121 11.96 23.77 16.85
N THR A 122 12.83 22.92 17.41
CA THR A 122 13.32 21.69 16.77
C THR A 122 13.25 20.53 17.76
N VAL A 123 12.91 19.33 17.28
CA VAL A 123 12.90 18.11 18.10
C VAL A 123 13.44 16.91 17.32
N GLY A 124 14.11 16.00 18.02
CA GLY A 124 14.66 14.77 17.46
C GLY A 124 16.18 14.80 17.38
N THR A 125 16.74 13.95 16.52
CA THR A 125 18.21 13.81 16.39
C THR A 125 18.69 14.47 15.11
N GLN A 126 19.49 15.53 15.25
CA GLN A 126 20.02 16.26 14.10
C GLN A 126 21.02 15.38 13.33
N PRO A 127 20.95 15.36 11.98
CA PRO A 127 21.89 14.61 11.18
C PRO A 127 23.34 15.11 11.36
N PRO A 128 24.33 14.21 11.41
CA PRO A 128 25.74 14.56 11.20
C PRO A 128 25.95 15.21 9.83
N GLU A 129 26.95 16.07 9.69
CA GLU A 129 27.25 16.78 8.42
C GLU A 129 27.52 15.83 7.24
N THR A 130 27.97 14.62 7.51
CA THR A 130 28.31 13.61 6.49
C THR A 130 27.19 12.62 6.20
N ALA A 131 26.07 12.69 6.93
CA ALA A 131 24.97 11.76 6.75
C ALA A 131 24.23 12.06 5.44
N ARG A 132 23.76 11.00 4.77
CA ARG A 132 22.74 11.17 3.74
C ARG A 132 21.40 11.39 4.41
N VAL A 133 20.73 12.47 4.01
CA VAL A 133 19.49 12.95 4.64
C VAL A 133 18.41 13.00 3.57
N GLY A 134 17.27 12.38 3.84
CA GLY A 134 16.04 12.67 3.12
C GLY A 134 15.28 13.79 3.80
N THR A 135 14.69 14.68 3.01
CA THR A 135 14.01 15.87 3.54
C THR A 135 12.60 15.98 2.99
N ALA A 136 11.65 16.31 3.85
CA ALA A 136 10.31 16.68 3.43
C ALA A 136 9.81 17.86 4.26
N SER A 137 8.95 18.68 3.66
CA SER A 137 8.27 19.76 4.40
C SER A 137 6.77 19.61 4.29
N VAL A 138 6.08 19.93 5.37
CA VAL A 138 4.62 19.93 5.43
C VAL A 138 4.13 21.24 6.02
N ALA A 139 3.06 21.76 5.43
CA ALA A 139 2.39 22.97 5.89
C ALA A 139 1.00 22.60 6.43
N VAL A 140 0.72 23.05 7.65
CA VAL A 140 -0.59 23.00 8.30
C VAL A 140 -1.01 24.43 8.63
N PRO A 141 -2.28 24.70 8.98
CA PRO A 141 -2.67 26.03 9.43
C PRO A 141 -1.76 26.50 10.58
N ARG A 142 -1.11 27.66 10.38
CA ARG A 142 -0.19 28.31 11.34
C ARG A 142 1.14 27.61 11.60
N CYS A 143 1.53 26.61 10.81
CA CYS A 143 2.87 26.04 10.92
C CYS A 143 3.40 25.44 9.63
N THR A 144 4.71 25.59 9.39
CA THR A 144 5.46 24.77 8.45
C THR A 144 6.50 23.98 9.24
N ALA A 145 6.60 22.69 8.97
CA ALA A 145 7.62 21.83 9.56
C ALA A 145 8.46 21.18 8.46
N THR A 146 9.77 21.12 8.66
CA THR A 146 10.70 20.36 7.84
C THR A 146 11.19 19.16 8.64
N LEU A 147 11.05 17.97 8.05
CA LEU A 147 11.53 16.72 8.61
C LEU A 147 12.76 16.27 7.83
N GLU A 148 13.82 15.92 8.56
CA GLU A 148 15.07 15.37 8.07
C GLU A 148 15.20 13.94 8.61
N VAL A 149 15.37 12.95 7.72
CA VAL A 149 15.46 11.52 8.06
C VAL A 149 16.78 10.95 7.57
N TRP A 150 17.45 10.17 8.41
CA TRP A 150 18.77 9.61 8.12
C TRP A 150 19.01 8.30 8.90
N TYR A 151 20.07 7.57 8.54
CA TYR A 151 20.55 6.40 9.27
C TYR A 151 21.94 6.68 9.86
N PRO A 152 22.27 6.10 11.04
CA PRO A 152 23.57 6.27 11.67
C PRO A 152 24.73 5.71 10.84
#